data_AF-A0A3D5Z9N5-F1
#
_entry.id   AF-A0A3D5Z9N5-F1
#
_cell.length_a   1.000
_cell.length_b   1.000
_cell.length_c   1.000
_cell.angle_alpha   90.00
_cell.angle_beta   90.00
_cell.angle_gamma   90.00
#
_symmetry.space_group_name_H-M   'P 1'
#
loop_
_entity.id
_entity.type
_entity.pdbx_description
1 polymer ?
#
loop_
_entity_poly.entity_id
_entity_poly.type
_entity_poly.pdbx_seq_one_letter_code
_entity_poly.pdbx_strand_id
1 'polypeptide(L)'
;MVKQRTLSAPVKLSGIGLHTGAICEIELCPAPENHWYKFQRVDLENEPIIEASALNVSTTRRGTTLAKNGAEVNTVEHLLAALYASEVDNVLIKINGPEIPILDGSAKHFIAAVEATGITEQLAERNFIHIEETIPFEITEIEAEFLAVPTLGDEYRITVMVDYKSPVLGTQHASMYKLEDFKTEISGCRTFVFLKEVSALAQAGLIKGGDLDNALVLVEREYTQAEIKAILELVGKPDLEVKVEVGYLNSSKPIFQNEPARHKLLDIVGDLALTGKFIKGHILAARPGHYSNVEFAKKLIEYDRSKRGRFDIDLTKKPLYDINQITKMLPHRYPFLLVDKIMEMDEKEIIGVKNITMNEPFFTGHFPENPVMPGVLQLEAMAQVGGIFALSSLDNPEKYSTYFLKIDNVKFKQKVLPGDTIVFRLKLDSPIRRGLVNMSGVAYVNGKPVSEASMLAQIVKDK
;
A
#
# COMPACT_ATOMS: atom_id res chain seq x y z
N MET A 1 -17.82 10.00 -13.08
CA MET A 1 -17.15 9.27 -11.98
C MET A 1 -16.70 7.93 -12.53
N VAL A 2 -15.43 7.58 -12.35
CA VAL A 2 -14.84 6.34 -12.91
C VAL A 2 -15.25 5.17 -12.01
N LYS A 3 -15.78 4.09 -12.58
CA LYS A 3 -16.17 2.88 -11.84
C LYS A 3 -14.97 1.96 -11.60
N GLN A 4 -15.01 1.20 -10.51
CA GLN A 4 -14.04 0.13 -10.28
C GLN A 4 -14.20 -0.96 -11.35
N ARG A 5 -13.11 -1.67 -11.64
CA ARG A 5 -13.07 -2.75 -12.61
C ARG A 5 -12.43 -4.00 -12.02
N THR A 6 -12.87 -5.16 -12.49
CA THR A 6 -12.26 -6.45 -12.21
C THR A 6 -12.14 -7.26 -13.51
N LEU A 7 -11.49 -8.42 -13.47
CA LEU A 7 -11.41 -9.32 -14.63
C LEU A 7 -12.80 -9.91 -14.94
N SER A 8 -13.09 -10.19 -16.20
CA SER A 8 -14.36 -10.82 -16.59
C SER A 8 -14.40 -12.33 -16.31
N ALA A 9 -13.24 -12.97 -16.24
CA ALA A 9 -13.09 -14.39 -15.93
C ALA A 9 -11.70 -14.64 -15.29
N PRO A 10 -11.44 -15.81 -14.68
CA PRO A 10 -10.10 -16.17 -14.25
C PRO A 10 -9.15 -16.44 -15.44
N VAL A 11 -7.87 -16.10 -15.29
CA VAL A 11 -6.82 -16.40 -16.28
C VAL A 11 -5.55 -16.90 -15.60
N LYS A 12 -4.90 -17.88 -16.22
CA LYS A 12 -3.69 -18.52 -15.69
C LYS A 12 -2.45 -18.18 -16.51
N LEU A 13 -1.34 -17.97 -15.82
CA LEU A 13 -0.01 -17.88 -16.41
C LEU A 13 0.95 -18.75 -15.61
N SER A 14 1.87 -19.42 -16.30
CA SER A 14 2.90 -20.26 -15.67
C SER A 14 4.27 -19.86 -16.19
N GLY A 15 5.28 -19.97 -15.33
CA GLY A 15 6.66 -19.71 -15.70
C GLY A 15 7.62 -19.97 -14.54
N ILE A 16 8.89 -19.62 -14.75
CA ILE A 16 9.93 -19.73 -13.74
C ILE A 16 10.05 -18.42 -12.96
N GLY A 17 10.26 -18.49 -11.64
CA GLY A 17 10.64 -17.33 -10.83
C GLY A 17 12.08 -16.91 -11.14
N LEU A 18 12.33 -15.60 -11.29
CA LEU A 18 13.64 -15.05 -11.65
C LEU A 18 14.71 -15.46 -10.65
N HIS A 19 14.46 -15.24 -9.36
CA HIS A 19 15.46 -15.42 -8.32
C HIS A 19 15.48 -16.84 -7.75
N THR A 20 14.30 -17.38 -7.49
CA THR A 20 14.15 -18.70 -6.85
C THR A 20 14.39 -19.85 -7.82
N GLY A 21 14.13 -19.64 -9.12
CA GLY A 21 14.13 -20.71 -10.12
C GLY A 21 12.95 -21.68 -9.98
N ALA A 22 12.00 -21.39 -9.09
CA ALA A 22 10.82 -22.22 -8.88
C ALA A 22 9.86 -22.10 -10.07
N ILE A 23 9.23 -23.21 -10.48
CA ILE A 23 8.14 -23.16 -11.45
C ILE A 23 6.87 -22.77 -10.70
N CYS A 24 6.28 -21.64 -11.08
CA CYS A 24 5.11 -21.07 -10.43
C CYS A 24 3.99 -20.90 -11.48
N GLU A 25 2.77 -21.24 -11.07
CA GLU A 25 1.52 -20.89 -11.75
C GLU A 25 0.83 -19.80 -10.93
N ILE A 26 0.37 -18.76 -11.62
CA ILE A 26 -0.55 -17.77 -11.06
C ILE A 26 -1.92 -17.90 -11.73
N GLU A 27 -2.97 -17.67 -10.96
CA GLU A 27 -4.34 -17.52 -11.44
C GLU A 27 -4.87 -16.17 -11.00
N LEU A 28 -5.11 -15.29 -11.96
CA LEU A 28 -5.70 -13.96 -11.74
C LEU A 28 -7.21 -14.12 -11.77
N CYS A 29 -7.87 -13.93 -10.63
CA CYS A 29 -9.31 -14.11 -10.46
C CYS A 29 -10.04 -12.77 -10.34
N PRO A 30 -11.28 -12.66 -10.86
CA PRO A 30 -12.17 -11.56 -10.53
C PRO A 30 -12.36 -11.43 -9.01
N ALA A 31 -12.51 -10.22 -8.51
CA ALA A 31 -12.68 -9.95 -7.09
C ALA A 31 -13.76 -8.89 -6.81
N PRO A 32 -14.39 -8.92 -5.62
CA PRO A 32 -15.41 -7.95 -5.23
C PRO A 32 -14.92 -6.50 -5.22
N GLU A 33 -15.85 -5.56 -5.12
CA GLU A 33 -15.55 -4.14 -4.96
C GLU A 33 -14.70 -3.88 -3.70
N ASN A 34 -13.83 -2.87 -3.79
CA ASN A 34 -12.91 -2.46 -2.71
C ASN A 34 -11.97 -3.58 -2.24
N HIS A 35 -11.70 -4.58 -3.08
CA HIS A 35 -10.76 -5.65 -2.80
C HIS A 35 -9.31 -5.24 -3.01
N TRP A 36 -9.05 -4.34 -3.97
CA TRP A 36 -7.72 -4.06 -4.53
C TRP A 36 -7.05 -5.34 -5.05
N TYR A 37 -5.72 -5.43 -4.97
CA TYR A 37 -4.98 -6.65 -5.25
C TYR A 37 -4.64 -7.40 -3.95
N LYS A 38 -4.87 -8.71 -3.96
CA LYS A 38 -4.44 -9.60 -2.87
C LYS A 38 -3.82 -10.85 -3.43
N PHE A 39 -2.71 -11.27 -2.84
CA PHE A 39 -2.05 -12.53 -3.17
C PHE A 39 -2.53 -13.63 -2.23
N GLN A 40 -2.83 -14.81 -2.78
CA GLN A 40 -3.20 -16.00 -2.02
C GLN A 40 -2.20 -17.12 -2.34
N ARG A 41 -1.43 -17.55 -1.34
CA ARG A 41 -0.46 -18.65 -1.45
C ARG A 41 -1.19 -19.99 -1.32
N VAL A 42 -1.66 -20.54 -2.44
CA VAL A 42 -2.48 -21.76 -2.46
C VAL A 42 -1.69 -23.05 -2.22
N ASP A 43 -0.36 -22.97 -2.25
CA ASP A 43 0.56 -24.05 -1.92
C ASP A 43 0.83 -24.19 -0.41
N LEU A 44 0.43 -23.22 0.40
CA LEU A 44 0.62 -23.21 1.86
C LEU A 44 -0.65 -23.63 2.60
N GLU A 45 -0.46 -24.21 3.80
CA GLU A 45 -1.57 -24.54 4.70
C GLU A 45 -2.39 -23.28 5.05
N ASN A 46 -3.72 -23.40 5.06
CA ASN A 46 -4.70 -22.31 5.27
C ASN A 46 -4.74 -21.25 4.16
N GLU A 47 -4.03 -21.46 3.04
CA GLU A 47 -4.02 -20.58 1.86
C GLU A 47 -3.96 -19.07 2.22
N PRO A 48 -2.91 -18.63 2.95
CA PRO A 48 -2.85 -17.30 3.53
C PRO A 48 -2.91 -16.20 2.46
N ILE A 49 -3.58 -15.11 2.82
CA ILE A 49 -3.77 -13.94 1.97
C ILE A 49 -2.87 -12.79 2.43
N ILE A 50 -2.21 -12.16 1.47
CA ILE A 50 -1.34 -11.00 1.64
C ILE A 50 -1.92 -9.84 0.80
N GLU A 51 -2.31 -8.74 1.43
CA GLU A 51 -2.77 -7.57 0.68
C GLU A 51 -1.58 -6.87 -0.01
N ALA A 52 -1.77 -6.46 -1.27
CA ALA A 52 -0.78 -5.68 -2.00
C ALA A 52 -0.73 -4.25 -1.47
N SER A 53 0.06 -4.05 -0.42
CA SER A 53 0.25 -2.75 0.24
C SER A 53 1.72 -2.51 0.53
N ALA A 54 2.14 -1.26 0.42
CA ALA A 54 3.51 -0.83 0.75
C ALA A 54 3.84 -1.10 2.24
N LEU A 55 2.81 -1.24 3.08
CA LEU A 55 2.93 -1.60 4.50
C LEU A 55 3.25 -3.08 4.73
N ASN A 56 2.96 -3.95 3.74
CA ASN A 56 3.25 -5.38 3.79
C ASN A 56 4.56 -5.74 3.07
N VAL A 57 5.35 -4.76 2.61
CA VAL A 57 6.65 -5.02 1.95
C VAL A 57 7.68 -5.46 3.00
N SER A 58 8.18 -6.69 2.88
CA SER A 58 9.19 -7.26 3.79
C SER A 58 10.61 -6.89 3.36
N THR A 59 10.88 -6.89 2.06
CA THR A 59 12.20 -6.61 1.49
C THR A 59 12.09 -6.08 0.07
N THR A 60 13.05 -5.24 -0.30
CA THR A 60 13.23 -4.69 -1.65
C THR A 60 14.53 -5.15 -2.31
N ARG A 61 15.17 -6.19 -1.74
CA ARG A 61 16.41 -6.75 -2.27
C ARG A 61 16.13 -7.52 -3.56
N ARG A 62 16.53 -6.91 -4.68
CA ARG A 62 16.46 -7.47 -6.05
C ARG A 62 15.05 -7.66 -6.61
N GLY A 63 14.04 -7.09 -5.98
CA GLY A 63 12.64 -7.00 -6.43
C GLY A 63 11.78 -6.55 -5.25
N THR A 64 10.46 -6.43 -5.43
CA THR A 64 9.55 -6.09 -4.34
C THR A 64 8.89 -7.35 -3.78
N THR A 65 9.02 -7.56 -2.48
CA THR A 65 8.52 -8.75 -1.80
C THR A 65 7.51 -8.39 -0.73
N LEU A 66 6.35 -9.04 -0.77
CA LEU A 66 5.28 -8.85 0.21
C LEU A 66 5.25 -10.01 1.19
N ALA A 67 5.09 -9.74 2.48
CA ALA A 67 4.88 -10.76 3.49
C ALA A 67 3.79 -10.39 4.49
N LYS A 68 2.96 -11.37 4.85
CA LYS A 68 1.95 -11.26 5.91
C LYS A 68 1.58 -12.65 6.41
N ASN A 69 1.30 -12.78 7.70
CA ASN A 69 0.81 -14.02 8.32
C ASN A 69 1.70 -15.25 8.03
N GLY A 70 3.03 -15.06 7.97
CA GLY A 70 3.99 -16.14 7.72
C GLY A 70 4.10 -16.59 6.25
N ALA A 71 3.40 -15.94 5.33
CA ALA A 71 3.52 -16.16 3.90
C ALA A 71 4.24 -14.98 3.21
N GLU A 72 4.87 -15.27 2.09
CA GLU A 72 5.66 -14.31 1.30
C GLU A 72 5.42 -14.51 -0.21
N VAL A 73 5.46 -13.43 -0.98
CA VAL A 73 5.45 -13.46 -2.45
C VAL A 73 6.48 -12.46 -2.99
N ASN A 74 7.42 -12.97 -3.78
CA ASN A 74 8.53 -12.23 -4.36
C ASN A 74 8.17 -11.69 -5.76
N THR A 75 8.85 -10.61 -6.14
CA THR A 75 8.91 -10.08 -7.52
C THR A 75 7.52 -9.67 -8.05
N VAL A 76 6.74 -8.96 -7.22
CA VAL A 76 5.33 -8.60 -7.52
C VAL A 76 5.18 -7.46 -8.54
N GLU A 77 6.21 -6.63 -8.68
CA GLU A 77 6.20 -5.34 -9.36
C GLU A 77 5.69 -5.38 -10.81
N HIS A 78 6.11 -6.36 -11.63
CA HIS A 78 5.75 -6.39 -13.06
C HIS A 78 4.27 -6.75 -13.28
N LEU A 79 3.77 -7.70 -12.48
CA LEU A 79 2.35 -8.06 -12.49
C LEU A 79 1.50 -6.88 -11.98
N LEU A 80 1.90 -6.26 -10.88
CA LEU A 80 1.19 -5.10 -10.33
C LEU A 80 1.17 -3.93 -11.32
N ALA A 81 2.28 -3.69 -12.03
CA ALA A 81 2.35 -2.66 -13.06
C ALA A 81 1.37 -2.94 -14.21
N ALA A 82 1.29 -4.20 -14.65
CA ALA A 82 0.37 -4.63 -15.70
C ALA A 82 -1.10 -4.48 -15.29
N LEU A 83 -1.47 -4.91 -14.08
CA LEU A 83 -2.84 -4.78 -13.56
C LEU A 83 -3.25 -3.31 -13.41
N TYR A 84 -2.35 -2.49 -12.86
CA TYR A 84 -2.58 -1.07 -12.68
C TYR A 84 -2.71 -0.36 -14.03
N ALA A 85 -1.81 -0.62 -14.97
CA ALA A 85 -1.88 -0.04 -16.32
C ALA A 85 -3.08 -0.50 -17.14
N SER A 86 -3.58 -1.72 -16.88
CA SER A 86 -4.83 -2.23 -17.48
C SER A 86 -6.08 -1.67 -16.81
N GLU A 87 -5.91 -0.73 -15.87
CA GLU A 87 -6.99 -0.11 -15.10
C GLU A 87 -7.91 -1.14 -14.41
N VAL A 88 -7.33 -2.21 -13.86
CA VAL A 88 -8.06 -3.19 -13.05
C VAL A 88 -7.93 -2.78 -11.59
N ASP A 89 -9.03 -2.64 -10.86
CA ASP A 89 -9.01 -2.28 -9.44
C ASP A 89 -8.91 -3.52 -8.57
N ASN A 90 -9.71 -4.56 -8.87
CA ASN A 90 -9.94 -5.66 -7.95
C ASN A 90 -9.51 -6.99 -8.55
N VAL A 91 -8.50 -7.66 -7.97
CA VAL A 91 -8.01 -8.98 -8.40
C VAL A 91 -7.57 -9.81 -7.19
N LEU A 92 -7.99 -11.07 -7.16
CA LEU A 92 -7.40 -12.09 -6.30
C LEU A 92 -6.36 -12.86 -7.10
N ILE A 93 -5.10 -12.81 -6.68
CA ILE A 93 -3.94 -13.39 -7.36
C ILE A 93 -3.57 -14.66 -6.60
N LYS A 94 -4.02 -15.82 -7.09
CA LYS A 94 -3.61 -17.10 -6.51
C LYS A 94 -2.26 -17.50 -7.09
N ILE A 95 -1.38 -18.03 -6.26
CA ILE A 95 -0.05 -18.47 -6.65
C ILE A 95 0.35 -19.72 -5.88
N ASN A 96 0.94 -20.70 -6.56
CA ASN A 96 1.36 -21.98 -5.99
C ASN A 96 2.88 -22.06 -5.71
N GLY A 97 3.53 -20.91 -5.52
CA GLY A 97 4.97 -20.82 -5.31
C GLY A 97 5.38 -19.48 -4.69
N PRO A 98 6.68 -19.31 -4.39
CA PRO A 98 7.16 -18.15 -3.63
C PRO A 98 7.33 -16.87 -4.46
N GLU A 99 7.27 -16.95 -5.79
CA GLU A 99 7.68 -15.86 -6.68
C GLU A 99 6.80 -15.79 -7.93
N ILE A 100 6.45 -14.57 -8.36
CA ILE A 100 5.72 -14.36 -9.61
C ILE A 100 6.59 -14.82 -10.80
N PRO A 101 6.03 -15.55 -11.79
CA PRO A 101 6.80 -16.01 -12.93
C PRO A 101 7.35 -14.82 -13.72
N ILE A 102 8.64 -14.86 -14.06
CA ILE A 102 9.33 -13.74 -14.73
C ILE A 102 8.92 -13.58 -16.19
N LEU A 103 8.47 -14.66 -16.82
CA LEU A 103 8.11 -14.72 -18.25
C LEU A 103 9.28 -14.24 -19.12
N ASP A 104 9.17 -13.09 -19.78
CA ASP A 104 10.23 -12.48 -20.58
C ASP A 104 10.95 -11.32 -19.88
N GLY A 105 10.64 -11.09 -18.59
CA GLY A 105 11.18 -9.98 -17.80
C GLY A 105 10.45 -8.66 -17.97
N SER A 106 9.35 -8.63 -18.70
CA SER A 106 8.52 -7.45 -18.92
C SER A 106 7.06 -7.66 -18.44
N ALA A 107 6.23 -6.63 -18.55
CA ALA A 107 4.82 -6.68 -18.19
C ALA A 107 3.90 -7.13 -19.35
N LYS A 108 4.41 -7.26 -20.58
CA LYS A 108 3.57 -7.40 -21.79
C LYS A 108 2.70 -8.64 -21.78
N HIS A 109 3.19 -9.75 -21.23
CA HIS A 109 2.47 -11.01 -21.17
C HIS A 109 1.31 -10.95 -20.17
N PHE A 110 1.48 -10.25 -19.05
CA PHE A 110 0.40 -10.01 -18.10
C PHE A 110 -0.69 -9.12 -18.71
N ILE A 111 -0.31 -8.04 -19.42
CA ILE A 111 -1.28 -7.21 -20.16
C ILE A 111 -2.05 -8.05 -21.17
N ALA A 112 -1.35 -8.84 -21.99
CA ALA A 112 -2.00 -9.69 -22.99
C ALA A 112 -3.01 -10.67 -22.37
N ALA A 113 -2.70 -11.22 -21.20
CA ALA A 113 -3.62 -12.10 -20.47
C ALA A 113 -4.87 -11.34 -19.96
N VAL A 114 -4.70 -10.14 -19.42
CA VAL A 114 -5.82 -9.28 -19.00
C VAL A 114 -6.71 -8.92 -20.19
N GLU A 115 -6.12 -8.51 -21.31
CA GLU A 115 -6.87 -8.14 -22.53
C GLU A 115 -7.62 -9.32 -23.14
N ALA A 116 -7.00 -10.50 -23.19
CA ALA A 116 -7.65 -11.72 -23.69
C ALA A 116 -8.83 -12.14 -22.82
N THR A 117 -8.75 -11.88 -21.52
CA THR A 117 -9.80 -12.21 -20.54
C THR A 117 -10.93 -11.18 -20.53
N GLY A 118 -10.59 -9.92 -20.78
CA GLY A 118 -11.50 -8.79 -20.65
C GLY A 118 -11.71 -8.32 -19.21
N ILE A 119 -12.32 -7.15 -19.10
CA ILE A 119 -12.58 -6.44 -17.85
C ILE A 119 -14.07 -6.13 -17.72
N THR A 120 -14.58 -6.21 -16.50
CA THR A 120 -15.97 -5.91 -16.14
C THR A 120 -16.00 -4.75 -15.15
N GLU A 121 -16.86 -3.76 -15.41
CA GLU A 121 -17.10 -2.65 -14.48
C GLU A 121 -17.96 -3.09 -13.29
N GLN A 122 -17.69 -2.50 -12.13
CA GLN A 122 -18.41 -2.72 -10.88
C GLN A 122 -19.18 -1.45 -10.49
N LEU A 123 -20.07 -1.53 -9.49
CA LEU A 123 -20.93 -0.42 -9.08
C LEU A 123 -20.18 0.63 -8.26
N ALA A 124 -19.20 0.21 -7.46
CA ALA A 124 -18.36 1.11 -6.66
C ALA A 124 -17.54 2.08 -7.53
N GLU A 125 -17.28 3.26 -6.99
CA GLU A 125 -16.43 4.26 -7.63
C GLU A 125 -14.94 3.97 -7.37
N ARG A 126 -14.11 4.24 -8.37
CA ARG A 126 -12.65 4.10 -8.27
C ARG A 126 -12.10 5.15 -7.31
N ASN A 127 -11.26 4.68 -6.39
CA ASN A 127 -10.59 5.53 -5.43
C ASN A 127 -9.27 6.06 -6.01
N PHE A 128 -9.04 7.37 -5.86
CA PHE A 128 -7.82 8.04 -6.29
C PHE A 128 -7.07 8.68 -5.13
N ILE A 129 -5.75 8.82 -5.30
CA ILE A 129 -4.89 9.75 -4.56
C ILE A 129 -4.70 10.95 -5.48
N HIS A 130 -5.27 12.10 -5.10
CA HIS A 130 -5.09 13.35 -5.82
C HIS A 130 -3.89 14.12 -5.25
N ILE A 131 -2.88 14.37 -6.08
CA ILE A 131 -1.75 15.23 -5.71
C ILE A 131 -2.21 16.68 -5.86
N GLU A 132 -2.60 17.29 -4.74
CA GLU A 132 -3.11 18.67 -4.67
C GLU A 132 -2.01 19.71 -4.42
N GLU A 133 -0.85 19.27 -3.94
CA GLU A 133 0.32 20.11 -3.68
C GLU A 133 1.61 19.37 -4.00
N THR A 134 2.71 20.10 -4.09
CA THR A 134 4.03 19.51 -4.33
C THR A 134 4.51 18.67 -3.14
N ILE A 135 4.87 17.42 -3.39
CA ILE A 135 5.38 16.47 -2.38
C ILE A 135 6.82 16.07 -2.75
N PRO A 136 7.84 16.71 -2.13
CA PRO A 136 9.22 16.26 -2.28
C PRO A 136 9.49 15.03 -1.40
N PHE A 137 10.35 14.15 -1.88
CA PHE A 137 10.85 13.01 -1.13
C PHE A 137 12.26 12.65 -1.60
N GLU A 138 13.17 12.39 -0.67
CA GLU A 138 14.57 12.09 -0.97
C GLU A 138 15.09 11.02 0.01
N ILE A 139 15.94 10.13 -0.49
CA ILE A 139 16.77 9.24 0.32
C ILE A 139 18.23 9.52 -0.05
N THR A 140 18.88 10.36 0.76
CA THR A 140 20.21 10.89 0.46
C THR A 140 21.29 9.80 0.37
N GLU A 141 21.19 8.72 1.15
CA GLU A 141 22.19 7.63 1.16
C GLU A 141 22.32 6.91 -0.19
N ILE A 142 21.26 6.91 -0.99
CA ILE A 142 21.22 6.27 -2.32
C ILE A 142 20.98 7.29 -3.44
N GLU A 143 21.10 8.59 -3.13
CA GLU A 143 20.90 9.70 -4.08
C GLU A 143 19.55 9.62 -4.84
N ALA A 144 18.52 9.01 -4.23
CA ALA A 144 17.22 8.80 -4.87
C ALA A 144 16.27 9.95 -4.53
N GLU A 145 15.64 10.53 -5.55
CA GLU A 145 14.78 11.70 -5.41
C GLU A 145 13.44 11.46 -6.10
N PHE A 146 12.37 11.92 -5.47
CA PHE A 146 11.02 11.94 -5.99
C PHE A 146 10.38 13.31 -5.78
N LEU A 147 9.57 13.72 -6.75
CA LEU A 147 8.72 14.88 -6.65
C LEU A 147 7.34 14.53 -7.21
N ALA A 148 6.31 14.52 -6.36
CA ALA A 148 4.92 14.51 -6.82
C ALA A 148 4.47 15.95 -7.03
N VAL A 149 3.90 16.27 -8.19
CA VAL A 149 3.30 17.59 -8.45
C VAL A 149 1.88 17.46 -8.99
N PRO A 150 1.01 18.45 -8.73
CA PRO A 150 -0.33 18.48 -9.32
C PRO A 150 -0.29 18.57 -10.85
N THR A 151 -1.27 17.96 -11.49
CA THR A 151 -1.49 18.07 -12.95
C THR A 151 -2.80 18.76 -13.24
N LEU A 152 -2.85 19.56 -14.31
CA LEU A 152 -4.10 20.08 -14.86
C LEU A 152 -4.85 18.91 -15.54
N GLY A 153 -6.05 18.59 -15.07
CA GLY A 153 -6.91 17.58 -15.71
C GLY A 153 -6.82 16.15 -15.16
N ASP A 154 -6.34 15.96 -13.92
CA ASP A 154 -6.27 14.65 -13.25
C ASP A 154 -5.54 13.58 -14.12
N GLU A 155 -4.43 13.95 -14.74
CA GLU A 155 -3.60 13.02 -15.49
C GLU A 155 -2.71 12.20 -14.54
N TYR A 156 -2.31 10.99 -14.93
CA TYR A 156 -1.26 10.24 -14.25
C TYR A 156 -0.02 10.22 -15.14
N ARG A 157 1.03 10.91 -14.69
CA ARG A 157 2.26 11.11 -15.43
C ARG A 157 3.45 10.61 -14.63
N ILE A 158 4.41 10.00 -15.31
CA ILE A 158 5.69 9.63 -14.69
C ILE A 158 6.82 10.09 -15.60
N THR A 159 7.84 10.72 -15.02
CA THR A 159 9.12 10.96 -15.67
C THR A 159 10.21 10.39 -14.79
N VAL A 160 11.04 9.52 -15.36
CA VAL A 160 12.16 8.90 -14.65
C VAL A 160 13.48 9.25 -15.32
N MET A 161 14.49 9.54 -14.52
CA MET A 161 15.89 9.61 -14.92
C MET A 161 16.67 8.52 -14.20
N VAL A 162 17.45 7.74 -14.95
CA VAL A 162 18.35 6.73 -14.41
C VAL A 162 19.79 7.11 -14.74
N ASP A 163 20.68 6.89 -13.78
CA ASP A 163 22.11 7.07 -13.96
C ASP A 163 22.85 5.99 -13.16
N TYR A 164 23.38 5.01 -13.89
CA TYR A 164 24.14 3.90 -13.31
C TYR A 164 25.64 4.18 -13.25
N LYS A 165 26.07 5.41 -13.58
CA LYS A 165 27.50 5.79 -13.73
C LYS A 165 28.22 4.81 -14.67
N SER A 166 27.47 4.29 -15.65
CA SER A 166 27.88 3.26 -16.60
C SER A 166 28.36 3.90 -17.89
N PRO A 167 29.55 3.55 -18.41
CA PRO A 167 30.01 4.06 -19.70
C PRO A 167 29.16 3.54 -20.88
N VAL A 168 28.43 2.43 -20.68
CA VAL A 168 27.62 1.80 -21.73
C VAL A 168 26.18 2.31 -21.71
N LEU A 169 25.59 2.47 -20.52
CA LEU A 169 24.18 2.88 -20.40
C LEU A 169 24.05 4.40 -20.40
N GLY A 170 25.00 5.11 -19.78
CA GLY A 170 24.96 6.55 -19.57
C GLY A 170 23.77 7.00 -18.70
N THR A 171 23.53 8.31 -18.69
CA THR A 171 22.29 8.87 -18.13
C THR A 171 21.17 8.70 -19.15
N GLN A 172 20.05 8.11 -18.73
CA GLN A 172 18.87 7.92 -19.57
C GLN A 172 17.63 8.48 -18.89
N HIS A 173 16.62 8.81 -19.66
CA HIS A 173 15.31 9.18 -19.14
C HIS A 173 14.20 8.50 -19.93
N ALA A 174 13.05 8.34 -19.29
CA ALA A 174 11.81 7.88 -19.90
C ALA A 174 10.63 8.67 -19.32
N SER A 175 9.57 8.83 -20.10
CA SER A 175 8.33 9.46 -19.64
C SER A 175 7.12 8.67 -20.12
N MET A 176 6.08 8.68 -19.29
CA MET A 176 4.73 8.22 -19.58
C MET A 176 3.80 9.40 -19.33
N TYR A 177 3.12 9.90 -20.38
CA TYR A 177 2.27 11.09 -20.27
C TYR A 177 0.84 10.73 -19.90
N LYS A 178 0.41 9.52 -20.26
CA LYS A 178 -0.87 8.94 -19.87
C LYS A 178 -0.68 7.48 -19.52
N LEU A 179 -1.52 6.95 -18.63
CA LEU A 179 -1.49 5.54 -18.27
C LEU A 179 -1.69 4.62 -19.49
N GLU A 180 -2.50 5.05 -20.46
CA GLU A 180 -2.74 4.37 -21.73
C GLU A 180 -1.46 4.13 -22.54
N ASP A 181 -0.45 5.00 -22.42
CA ASP A 181 0.84 4.86 -23.12
C ASP A 181 1.61 3.62 -22.62
N PHE A 182 1.34 3.16 -21.39
CA PHE A 182 2.08 2.06 -20.76
C PHE A 182 2.12 0.82 -21.64
N LYS A 183 0.99 0.44 -22.27
CA LYS A 183 0.92 -0.77 -23.09
C LYS A 183 1.93 -0.72 -24.24
N THR A 184 1.97 0.35 -25.01
CA THR A 184 2.79 0.44 -26.23
C THR A 184 4.22 0.86 -25.95
N GLU A 185 4.43 1.71 -24.94
CA GLU A 185 5.71 2.38 -24.71
C GLU A 185 6.54 1.73 -23.59
N ILE A 186 5.91 1.02 -22.65
CA ILE A 186 6.56 0.60 -21.41
C ILE A 186 6.48 -0.91 -21.19
N SER A 187 5.33 -1.52 -21.46
CA SER A 187 5.03 -2.90 -21.02
C SER A 187 5.99 -3.96 -21.56
N GLY A 188 6.56 -3.76 -22.74
CA GLY A 188 7.53 -4.68 -23.36
C GLY A 188 8.97 -4.50 -22.90
N CYS A 189 9.27 -3.50 -22.06
CA CYS A 189 10.64 -3.21 -21.63
C CYS A 189 11.07 -4.19 -20.54
N ARG A 190 12.13 -4.96 -20.81
CA ARG A 190 12.57 -6.06 -19.95
C ARG A 190 13.47 -5.59 -18.82
N THR A 191 13.48 -6.39 -17.76
CA THR A 191 14.42 -6.23 -16.66
C THR A 191 15.85 -6.41 -17.14
N PHE A 192 16.81 -5.93 -16.35
CA PHE A 192 18.20 -5.94 -16.74
C PHE A 192 19.14 -6.10 -15.56
N VAL A 193 20.34 -6.60 -15.86
CA VAL A 193 21.41 -6.81 -14.89
C VAL A 193 22.75 -6.50 -15.53
N PHE A 194 23.71 -6.01 -14.75
CA PHE A 194 25.08 -5.89 -15.23
C PHE A 194 25.80 -7.23 -15.07
N LEU A 195 26.54 -7.66 -16.10
CA LEU A 195 27.31 -8.90 -16.08
C LEU A 195 28.26 -8.99 -14.88
N LYS A 196 28.79 -7.85 -14.41
CA LYS A 196 29.66 -7.74 -13.23
C LYS A 196 28.98 -8.18 -11.93
N GLU A 197 27.65 -8.10 -11.88
CA GLU A 197 26.85 -8.45 -10.71
C GLU A 197 26.41 -9.92 -10.70
N VAL A 198 26.42 -10.58 -11.87
CA VAL A 198 25.87 -11.93 -12.05
C VAL A 198 26.54 -12.93 -11.12
N SER A 199 27.87 -12.92 -10.99
CA SER A 199 28.58 -13.83 -10.08
C SER A 199 28.14 -13.66 -8.62
N ALA A 200 28.05 -12.43 -8.14
CA ALA A 200 27.66 -12.15 -6.76
C ALA A 200 26.20 -12.55 -6.50
N LEU A 201 25.32 -12.33 -7.48
CA LEU A 201 23.91 -12.73 -7.42
C LEU A 201 23.76 -14.26 -7.38
N ALA A 202 24.44 -14.98 -8.27
CA ALA A 202 24.40 -16.43 -8.30
C ALA A 202 24.96 -17.05 -7.01
N GLN A 203 26.06 -16.51 -6.48
CA GLN A 203 26.63 -16.94 -5.20
C GLN A 203 25.72 -16.69 -4.00
N ALA A 204 24.90 -15.63 -4.05
CA ALA A 204 23.87 -15.36 -3.06
C ALA A 204 22.62 -16.26 -3.22
N GLY A 205 22.64 -17.20 -4.17
CA GLY A 205 21.51 -18.09 -4.45
C GLY A 205 20.34 -17.41 -5.16
N LEU A 206 20.59 -16.28 -5.81
CA LEU A 206 19.61 -15.53 -6.61
C LEU A 206 19.78 -15.86 -8.11
N ILE A 207 18.90 -15.29 -8.93
CA ILE A 207 18.89 -15.36 -10.41
C ILE A 207 18.88 -16.79 -10.98
N LYS A 208 18.39 -17.77 -10.23
CA LYS A 208 18.35 -19.18 -10.63
C LYS A 208 17.47 -19.44 -11.86
N GLY A 209 16.49 -18.59 -12.11
CA GLY A 209 15.65 -18.60 -13.31
C GLY A 209 16.07 -17.58 -14.37
N GLY A 210 17.19 -16.88 -14.19
CA GLY A 210 17.66 -15.84 -15.09
C GLY A 210 18.17 -16.39 -16.43
N ASP A 211 17.72 -15.78 -17.52
CA ASP A 211 18.14 -16.11 -18.88
C ASP A 211 18.27 -14.87 -19.76
N LEU A 212 18.97 -15.00 -20.88
CA LEU A 212 19.06 -13.99 -21.92
C LEU A 212 17.70 -13.72 -22.60
N ASP A 213 16.75 -14.64 -22.46
CA ASP A 213 15.39 -14.46 -22.96
C ASP A 213 14.49 -13.67 -21.99
N ASN A 214 14.87 -13.58 -20.72
CA ASN A 214 14.06 -12.93 -19.68
C ASN A 214 14.74 -11.74 -18.96
N ALA A 215 16.00 -11.43 -19.27
CA ALA A 215 16.66 -10.24 -18.77
C ALA A 215 17.70 -9.73 -19.78
N LEU A 216 17.81 -8.40 -19.91
CA LEU A 216 18.91 -7.77 -20.61
C LEU A 216 20.19 -7.86 -19.75
N VAL A 217 21.27 -8.38 -20.32
CA VAL A 217 22.56 -8.50 -19.63
C VAL A 217 23.54 -7.49 -20.23
N LEU A 218 23.90 -6.49 -19.43
CA LEU A 218 24.79 -5.40 -19.83
C LEU A 218 26.25 -5.70 -19.51
N VAL A 219 27.12 -5.48 -20.50
CA VAL A 219 28.55 -5.73 -20.44
C VAL A 219 29.28 -4.39 -20.50
N GLU A 220 29.83 -3.94 -19.37
CA GLU A 220 30.46 -2.60 -19.26
C GLU A 220 31.97 -2.58 -19.50
N ARG A 221 32.59 -3.77 -19.51
CA ARG A 221 34.02 -3.95 -19.69
C ARG A 221 34.27 -5.25 -20.43
N GLU A 222 35.49 -5.41 -20.93
CA GLU A 222 35.95 -6.69 -21.44
C GLU A 222 36.10 -7.71 -20.30
N TYR A 223 35.81 -8.97 -20.64
CA TYR A 223 35.94 -10.12 -19.75
C TYR A 223 36.88 -11.13 -20.38
N THR A 224 37.74 -11.74 -19.56
CA THR A 224 38.57 -12.86 -19.97
C THR A 224 37.72 -14.12 -20.14
N GLN A 225 38.19 -15.06 -20.96
CA GLN A 225 37.52 -16.35 -21.14
C GLN A 225 37.36 -17.12 -19.81
N ALA A 226 38.32 -16.97 -18.89
CA ALA A 226 38.25 -17.58 -17.56
C ALA A 226 37.13 -16.97 -16.70
N GLU A 227 36.94 -15.65 -16.72
CA GLU A 227 35.84 -14.99 -15.99
C GLU A 227 34.47 -15.43 -16.55
N ILE A 228 34.33 -15.47 -17.87
CA ILE A 228 33.08 -15.90 -18.51
C ILE A 228 32.77 -17.35 -18.16
N LYS A 229 33.76 -18.24 -18.26
CA LYS A 229 33.58 -19.64 -17.86
C LYS A 229 33.15 -19.78 -16.40
N ALA A 230 33.75 -19.01 -15.49
CA ALA A 230 33.36 -19.02 -14.08
C ALA A 230 31.94 -18.50 -13.85
N ILE A 231 31.52 -17.45 -14.56
CA ILE A 231 30.13 -16.95 -14.52
C ILE A 231 29.16 -18.03 -15.01
N LEU A 232 29.45 -18.65 -16.17
CA LEU A 232 28.64 -19.70 -16.77
C LEU A 232 28.50 -20.93 -15.87
N GLU A 233 29.57 -21.34 -15.19
CA GLU A 233 29.54 -22.40 -14.18
C GLU A 233 28.62 -22.03 -13.01
N LEU A 234 28.71 -20.79 -12.50
CA LEU A 234 27.87 -20.32 -11.38
C LEU A 234 26.39 -20.25 -11.71
N VAL A 235 26.03 -19.90 -12.96
CA VAL A 235 24.62 -19.84 -13.42
C VAL A 235 24.12 -21.16 -14.00
N GLY A 236 24.91 -22.24 -13.92
CA GLY A 236 24.50 -23.57 -14.36
C GLY A 236 24.42 -23.75 -15.89
N LYS A 237 25.20 -22.98 -16.66
CA LYS A 237 25.24 -22.99 -18.13
C LYS A 237 26.67 -23.20 -18.68
N PRO A 238 27.41 -24.24 -18.26
CA PRO A 238 28.84 -24.38 -18.56
C PRO A 238 29.17 -24.55 -20.05
N ASP A 239 28.21 -25.09 -20.83
CA ASP A 239 28.39 -25.38 -22.26
C ASP A 239 27.86 -24.25 -23.17
N LEU A 240 27.39 -23.14 -22.60
CA LEU A 240 26.85 -22.02 -23.38
C LEU A 240 27.99 -21.23 -24.05
N GLU A 241 28.06 -21.30 -25.37
CA GLU A 241 28.98 -20.46 -26.15
C GLU A 241 28.40 -19.05 -26.32
N VAL A 242 29.00 -18.06 -25.64
CA VAL A 242 28.64 -16.64 -25.76
C VAL A 242 29.82 -15.79 -26.21
N LYS A 243 29.57 -14.94 -27.21
CA LYS A 243 30.51 -13.89 -27.60
C LYS A 243 30.23 -12.65 -26.74
N VAL A 244 31.14 -12.36 -25.81
CA VAL A 244 31.00 -11.24 -24.88
C VAL A 244 31.73 -10.02 -25.44
N GLU A 245 30.96 -9.01 -25.83
CA GLU A 245 31.46 -7.70 -26.24
C GLU A 245 30.82 -6.61 -25.36
N VAL A 246 31.49 -5.46 -25.24
CA VAL A 246 30.95 -4.30 -24.51
C VAL A 246 29.62 -3.87 -25.15
N GLY A 247 28.56 -3.76 -24.35
CA GLY A 247 27.20 -3.51 -24.82
C GLY A 247 26.18 -4.45 -24.19
N TYR A 248 25.33 -5.06 -25.02
CA TYR A 248 24.34 -6.05 -24.61
C TYR A 248 24.80 -7.46 -24.99
N LEU A 249 24.75 -8.40 -24.04
CA LEU A 249 25.09 -9.79 -24.27
C LEU A 249 23.98 -10.54 -25.04
N ASN A 250 22.74 -10.07 -24.94
CA ASN A 250 21.57 -10.72 -25.55
C ASN A 250 21.70 -10.77 -27.08
N SER A 251 21.25 -11.88 -27.67
CA SER A 251 21.08 -12.01 -29.11
C SER A 251 19.97 -11.08 -29.63
N SER A 252 18.88 -10.94 -28.86
CA SER A 252 17.82 -9.98 -29.12
C SER A 252 18.26 -8.57 -28.71
N LYS A 253 18.12 -7.60 -29.61
CA LYS A 253 18.39 -6.19 -29.31
C LYS A 253 17.34 -5.62 -28.34
N PRO A 254 17.67 -4.53 -27.64
CA PRO A 254 16.67 -3.73 -26.95
C PRO A 254 15.57 -3.26 -27.92
N ILE A 255 14.32 -3.25 -27.45
CA ILE A 255 13.14 -2.75 -28.18
C ILE A 255 13.23 -1.23 -28.31
N PHE A 256 13.78 -0.58 -27.29
CA PHE A 256 14.02 0.86 -27.26
C PHE A 256 15.47 1.14 -26.88
N GLN A 257 16.03 2.24 -27.40
CA GLN A 257 17.37 2.68 -27.01
C GLN A 257 17.49 2.92 -25.49
N ASN A 258 16.42 3.41 -24.86
CA ASN A 258 16.30 3.67 -23.43
C ASN A 258 15.45 2.61 -22.70
N GLU A 259 15.42 1.36 -23.18
CA GLU A 259 14.67 0.26 -22.54
C GLU A 259 14.95 0.12 -21.03
N PRO A 260 16.20 0.26 -20.53
CA PRO A 260 16.47 0.26 -19.08
C PRO A 260 15.73 1.35 -18.29
N ALA A 261 15.69 2.59 -18.82
CA ALA A 261 14.95 3.68 -18.18
C ALA A 261 13.44 3.45 -18.21
N ARG A 262 12.91 2.90 -19.31
CA ARG A 262 11.49 2.54 -19.44
C ARG A 262 11.10 1.39 -18.52
N HIS A 263 11.99 0.41 -18.33
CA HIS A 263 11.78 -0.65 -17.33
C HIS A 263 11.77 -0.07 -15.90
N LYS A 264 12.61 0.92 -15.59
CA LYS A 264 12.49 1.62 -14.29
C LYS A 264 11.18 2.39 -14.14
N LEU A 265 10.60 2.91 -15.22
CA LEU A 265 9.25 3.46 -15.18
C LEU A 265 8.22 2.35 -14.88
N LEU A 266 8.35 1.19 -15.51
CA LEU A 266 7.51 0.00 -15.24
C LEU A 266 7.56 -0.38 -13.76
N ASP A 267 8.75 -0.50 -13.19
CA ASP A 267 8.95 -0.81 -11.76
C ASP A 267 8.26 0.23 -10.86
N ILE A 268 8.37 1.53 -11.17
CA ILE A 268 7.70 2.58 -10.41
C ILE A 268 6.18 2.43 -10.46
N VAL A 269 5.58 2.13 -11.62
CA VAL A 269 4.12 1.90 -11.72
C VAL A 269 3.70 0.73 -10.83
N GLY A 270 4.46 -0.37 -10.86
CA GLY A 270 4.20 -1.56 -10.06
C GLY A 270 4.31 -1.30 -8.56
N ASP A 271 5.38 -0.64 -8.13
CA ASP A 271 5.59 -0.32 -6.72
C ASP A 271 4.60 0.73 -6.21
N LEU A 272 4.21 1.71 -7.03
CA LEU A 272 3.20 2.71 -6.65
C LEU A 272 1.77 2.13 -6.63
N ALA A 273 1.50 1.02 -7.32
CA ALA A 273 0.25 0.29 -7.15
C ALA A 273 0.06 -0.24 -5.71
N LEU A 274 1.14 -0.37 -4.94
CA LEU A 274 1.09 -0.72 -3.50
C LEU A 274 0.56 0.41 -2.61
N THR A 275 0.25 1.59 -3.16
CA THR A 275 -0.53 2.63 -2.46
C THR A 275 -1.98 2.23 -2.21
N GLY A 276 -2.48 1.21 -2.91
CA GLY A 276 -3.86 0.72 -2.76
C GLY A 276 -4.90 1.48 -3.59
N LYS A 277 -4.46 2.40 -4.44
CA LYS A 277 -5.33 3.32 -5.20
C LYS A 277 -4.64 3.80 -6.48
N PHE A 278 -5.44 4.31 -7.41
CA PHE A 278 -4.92 5.05 -8.56
C PHE A 278 -4.43 6.45 -8.16
N ILE A 279 -3.41 6.97 -8.83
CA ILE A 279 -2.81 8.27 -8.53
C ILE A 279 -3.18 9.27 -9.64
N LYS A 280 -3.49 10.50 -9.27
CA LYS A 280 -3.66 11.66 -10.16
C LYS A 280 -2.60 12.71 -9.82
N GLY A 281 -1.68 12.94 -10.74
CA GLY A 281 -0.52 13.81 -10.56
C GLY A 281 0.66 13.39 -11.44
N HIS A 282 1.72 14.18 -11.41
CA HIS A 282 2.97 13.90 -12.11
C HIS A 282 4.05 13.52 -11.11
N ILE A 283 4.56 12.30 -11.24
CA ILE A 283 5.67 11.78 -10.45
C ILE A 283 6.96 11.97 -11.25
N LEU A 284 7.89 12.74 -10.72
CA LEU A 284 9.26 12.84 -11.22
C LEU A 284 10.16 12.01 -10.30
N ALA A 285 10.99 11.14 -10.87
CA ALA A 285 11.90 10.28 -10.13
C ALA A 285 13.32 10.35 -10.72
N ALA A 286 14.33 10.50 -9.86
CA ALA A 286 15.73 10.42 -10.26
C ALA A 286 16.44 9.32 -9.47
N ARG A 287 17.17 8.46 -10.21
CA ARG A 287 17.87 7.26 -9.70
C ARG A 287 16.98 6.39 -8.80
N PRO A 288 15.74 6.05 -9.21
CA PRO A 288 14.84 5.26 -8.38
C PRO A 288 15.24 3.78 -8.32
N GLY A 289 14.74 3.09 -7.30
CA GLY A 289 14.76 1.64 -7.17
C GLY A 289 13.66 1.20 -6.21
N HIS A 290 13.41 -0.11 -6.09
CA HIS A 290 12.27 -0.63 -5.31
C HIS A 290 12.20 -0.08 -3.88
N TYR A 291 13.35 0.06 -3.19
CA TYR A 291 13.38 0.67 -1.87
C TYR A 291 12.82 2.10 -1.85
N SER A 292 13.33 2.98 -2.71
CA SER A 292 12.87 4.36 -2.75
C SER A 292 11.46 4.50 -3.32
N ASN A 293 11.07 3.63 -4.26
CA ASN A 293 9.70 3.55 -4.77
C ASN A 293 8.70 3.21 -3.65
N VAL A 294 8.99 2.18 -2.85
CA VAL A 294 8.12 1.72 -1.75
C VAL A 294 8.05 2.75 -0.63
N GLU A 295 9.17 3.37 -0.24
CA GLU A 295 9.16 4.44 0.77
C GLU A 295 8.37 5.66 0.28
N PHE A 296 8.48 5.99 -1.01
CA PHE A 296 7.65 7.03 -1.61
C PHE A 296 6.17 6.63 -1.68
N ALA A 297 5.84 5.36 -1.95
CA ALA A 297 4.47 4.86 -1.87
C ALA A 297 3.89 5.00 -0.46
N LYS A 298 4.66 4.70 0.59
CA LYS A 298 4.27 4.94 1.99
C LYS A 298 4.01 6.43 2.25
N LYS A 299 4.88 7.31 1.75
CA LYS A 299 4.69 8.76 1.84
C LYS A 299 3.38 9.23 1.17
N LEU A 300 3.03 8.68 0.02
CA LEU A 300 1.77 8.98 -0.68
C LEU A 300 0.54 8.46 0.09
N ILE A 301 0.63 7.27 0.72
CA ILE A 301 -0.43 6.75 1.59
C ILE A 301 -0.66 7.70 2.77
N GLU A 302 0.41 8.13 3.44
CA GLU A 302 0.33 9.09 4.55
C GLU A 302 -0.26 10.42 4.11
N TYR A 303 0.18 10.93 2.95
CA TYR A 303 -0.34 12.14 2.35
C TYR A 303 -1.85 12.03 2.08
N ASP A 304 -2.30 10.98 1.39
CA ASP A 304 -3.72 10.75 1.11
C ASP A 304 -4.55 10.68 2.40
N ARG A 305 -4.05 9.98 3.42
CA ARG A 305 -4.67 9.92 4.76
C ARG A 305 -4.74 11.30 5.43
N SER A 306 -3.75 12.16 5.21
CA SER A 306 -3.73 13.53 5.76
C SER A 306 -4.70 14.47 5.04
N LYS A 307 -4.89 14.30 3.72
CA LYS A 307 -5.85 15.08 2.90
C LYS A 307 -7.29 14.66 3.14
N ARG A 308 -7.50 13.43 3.61
CA ARG A 308 -8.76 12.94 4.19
C ARG A 308 -9.16 13.63 5.52
N GLY A 309 -8.75 14.87 5.74
CA GLY A 309 -9.32 15.80 6.73
C GLY A 309 -10.82 16.09 6.55
N ARG A 310 -11.51 15.39 5.65
CA ARG A 310 -12.96 15.17 5.59
C ARG A 310 -13.22 13.69 5.83
N PHE A 311 -13.77 13.40 7.00
CA PHE A 311 -14.03 12.08 7.52
C PHE A 311 -14.96 11.27 6.60
N ASP A 312 -14.42 10.24 5.91
CA ASP A 312 -15.15 9.34 5.00
C ASP A 312 -15.03 7.90 5.54
N ILE A 313 -15.77 7.63 6.61
CA ILE A 313 -15.93 6.27 7.13
C ILE A 313 -17.26 5.73 6.65
N ASP A 314 -17.19 4.56 6.04
CA ASP A 314 -18.35 3.79 5.70
C ASP A 314 -19.01 3.24 6.97
N LEU A 315 -19.97 4.02 7.50
CA LEU A 315 -20.76 3.67 8.68
C LEU A 315 -21.72 2.49 8.45
N THR A 316 -21.84 2.00 7.20
CA THR A 316 -22.67 0.84 6.83
C THR A 316 -21.96 -0.49 7.01
N LYS A 317 -20.62 -0.48 7.12
CA LYS A 317 -19.83 -1.68 7.42
C LYS A 317 -20.19 -2.26 8.79
N LYS A 318 -20.01 -3.58 8.92
CA LYS A 318 -20.10 -4.25 10.21
C LYS A 318 -19.05 -3.65 11.17
N PRO A 319 -19.45 -3.21 12.39
CA PRO A 319 -18.50 -2.62 13.33
C PRO A 319 -17.51 -3.67 13.85
N LEU A 320 -16.30 -3.20 14.21
CA LEU A 320 -15.31 -4.00 14.92
C LEU A 320 -15.81 -4.41 16.32
N TYR A 321 -16.39 -3.46 17.05
CA TYR A 321 -17.08 -3.71 18.32
C TYR A 321 -18.47 -3.09 18.31
N ASP A 322 -19.48 -3.89 18.60
CA ASP A 322 -20.84 -3.42 18.85
C ASP A 322 -21.05 -3.00 20.33
N ILE A 323 -22.23 -2.46 20.64
CA ILE A 323 -22.57 -2.01 22.00
C ILE A 323 -22.49 -3.11 23.05
N ASN A 324 -22.78 -4.37 22.69
CA ASN A 324 -22.75 -5.49 23.63
C ASN A 324 -21.30 -5.86 23.98
N GLN A 325 -20.41 -5.79 23.00
CA GLN A 325 -18.97 -5.97 23.20
C GLN A 325 -18.39 -4.81 24.02
N ILE A 326 -18.74 -3.57 23.68
CA ILE A 326 -18.30 -2.37 24.41
C ILE A 326 -18.74 -2.42 25.88
N THR A 327 -19.97 -2.87 26.17
CA THR A 327 -20.50 -3.00 27.55
C THR A 327 -19.70 -3.98 28.41
N LYS A 328 -19.01 -4.95 27.79
CA LYS A 328 -18.11 -5.89 28.49
C LYS A 328 -16.74 -5.27 28.77
N MET A 329 -16.30 -4.33 27.93
CA MET A 329 -15.00 -3.68 28.05
C MET A 329 -15.05 -2.49 29.01
N LEU A 330 -16.09 -1.66 28.93
CA LEU A 330 -16.23 -0.46 29.77
C LEU A 330 -17.18 -0.72 30.95
N PRO A 331 -16.90 -0.13 32.13
CA PRO A 331 -17.80 -0.21 33.29
C PRO A 331 -19.04 0.69 33.16
N HIS A 332 -19.02 1.67 32.26
CA HIS A 332 -20.11 2.63 32.06
C HIS A 332 -21.42 1.96 31.66
N ARG A 333 -22.55 2.47 32.15
CA ARG A 333 -23.90 2.02 31.80
C ARG A 333 -24.79 3.22 31.52
N TYR A 334 -25.91 3.02 30.85
CA TYR A 334 -26.91 4.08 30.65
C TYR A 334 -27.20 4.79 32.00
N PRO A 335 -27.21 6.13 32.04
CA PRO A 335 -27.17 7.07 30.92
C PRO A 335 -25.76 7.53 30.48
N PHE A 336 -24.69 6.90 30.97
CA PHE A 336 -23.31 7.39 30.82
C PHE A 336 -22.41 6.54 29.93
N LEU A 337 -22.88 5.39 29.42
CA LEU A 337 -22.22 4.72 28.29
C LEU A 337 -22.67 5.42 27.01
N LEU A 338 -21.78 6.21 26.40
CA LEU A 338 -22.15 7.14 25.33
C LEU A 338 -21.80 6.61 23.93
N VAL A 339 -20.82 5.72 23.82
CA VAL A 339 -20.31 5.20 22.53
C VAL A 339 -21.13 3.98 22.11
N ASP A 340 -21.60 3.97 20.86
CA ASP A 340 -22.47 2.90 20.35
C ASP A 340 -21.69 1.77 19.67
N LYS A 341 -20.62 2.12 18.94
CA LYS A 341 -19.82 1.15 18.18
C LYS A 341 -18.40 1.66 17.91
N ILE A 342 -17.46 0.73 17.75
CA ILE A 342 -16.13 0.98 17.19
C ILE A 342 -16.10 0.46 15.76
N MET A 343 -15.70 1.30 14.81
CA MET A 343 -15.68 0.97 13.38
C MET A 343 -14.34 0.39 12.97
N GLU A 344 -13.26 1.06 13.34
CA GLU A 344 -11.89 0.72 12.95
C GLU A 344 -10.95 0.93 14.14
N MET A 345 -9.91 0.11 14.23
CA MET A 345 -8.84 0.22 15.21
C MET A 345 -7.57 -0.40 14.64
N ASP A 346 -6.45 0.31 14.73
CA ASP A 346 -5.10 -0.21 14.43
C ASP A 346 -4.16 -0.02 15.63
N GLU A 347 -2.85 -0.07 15.44
CA GLU A 347 -1.86 0.07 16.52
C GLU A 347 -1.74 1.49 17.10
N LYS A 348 -2.25 2.51 16.40
CA LYS A 348 -2.09 3.93 16.77
C LYS A 348 -3.40 4.70 16.80
N GLU A 349 -4.45 4.19 16.18
CA GLU A 349 -5.69 4.91 15.93
C GLU A 349 -6.93 4.06 16.26
N ILE A 350 -7.99 4.74 16.71
CA ILE A 350 -9.31 4.15 16.92
C ILE A 350 -10.39 5.10 16.44
N ILE A 351 -11.47 4.50 15.94
CA ILE A 351 -12.61 5.23 15.43
C ILE A 351 -13.91 4.71 16.04
N GLY A 352 -14.55 5.54 16.86
CA GLY A 352 -15.80 5.24 17.55
C GLY A 352 -16.94 6.14 17.11
N VAL A 353 -18.17 5.64 17.24
CA VAL A 353 -19.39 6.33 16.77
C VAL A 353 -20.36 6.51 17.94
N LYS A 354 -21.02 7.66 17.96
CA LYS A 354 -22.20 7.94 18.78
C LYS A 354 -23.32 8.51 17.92
N ASN A 355 -24.48 7.89 17.99
CA ASN A 355 -25.73 8.40 17.42
C ASN A 355 -26.41 9.28 18.46
N ILE A 356 -26.96 10.40 18.00
CA ILE A 356 -27.60 11.39 18.87
C ILE A 356 -29.10 11.31 18.69
N THR A 357 -29.82 11.01 19.77
CA THR A 357 -31.29 10.95 19.76
C THR A 357 -31.89 11.98 20.71
N MET A 358 -33.05 12.55 20.33
CA MET A 358 -33.76 13.51 21.16
C MET A 358 -34.16 12.93 22.54
N ASN A 359 -34.24 11.60 22.64
CA ASN A 359 -34.59 10.90 23.87
C ASN A 359 -33.43 10.81 24.89
N GLU A 360 -32.25 11.34 24.59
CA GLU A 360 -31.15 11.34 25.56
C GLU A 360 -31.45 12.29 26.73
N PRO A 361 -31.22 11.86 27.99
CA PRO A 361 -31.74 12.54 29.18
C PRO A 361 -31.19 13.95 29.37
N PHE A 362 -30.02 14.26 28.82
CA PHE A 362 -29.46 15.60 28.91
C PHE A 362 -30.23 16.62 28.06
N PHE A 363 -30.94 16.24 27.00
CA PHE A 363 -31.74 17.20 26.22
C PHE A 363 -32.94 17.75 26.99
N THR A 364 -33.42 17.02 28.01
CA THR A 364 -34.50 17.49 28.89
C THR A 364 -34.09 18.71 29.73
N GLY A 365 -32.80 18.85 30.07
CA GLY A 365 -32.30 19.92 30.93
C GLY A 365 -31.31 20.88 30.27
N HIS A 366 -30.63 20.46 29.19
CA HIS A 366 -29.60 21.23 28.51
C HIS A 366 -30.19 21.96 27.29
N PHE A 367 -30.75 23.14 27.57
CA PHE A 367 -31.46 24.01 26.61
C PHE A 367 -32.68 23.34 25.95
N PRO A 368 -33.82 23.19 26.68
CA PRO A 368 -34.99 22.45 26.18
C PRO A 368 -35.55 22.95 24.84
N GLU A 369 -35.59 24.28 24.64
CA GLU A 369 -36.08 24.91 23.41
C GLU A 369 -35.03 24.98 22.27
N ASN A 370 -33.81 24.50 22.52
CA ASN A 370 -32.69 24.55 21.58
C ASN A 370 -31.72 23.38 21.86
N PRO A 371 -32.16 22.14 21.64
CA PRO A 371 -31.44 20.94 22.06
C PRO A 371 -30.06 20.88 21.41
N VAL A 372 -29.02 20.86 22.24
CA VAL A 372 -27.62 20.73 21.82
C VAL A 372 -26.90 19.77 22.75
N MET A 373 -26.12 18.83 22.22
CA MET A 373 -25.35 17.90 23.06
C MET A 373 -24.28 18.70 23.83
N PRO A 374 -24.22 18.61 25.18
CA PRO A 374 -23.18 19.26 25.97
C PRO A 374 -21.78 18.91 25.47
N GLY A 375 -20.92 19.92 25.27
CA GLY A 375 -19.55 19.70 24.81
C GLY A 375 -18.75 18.75 25.71
N VAL A 376 -18.97 18.82 27.03
CA VAL A 376 -18.34 17.90 28.00
C VAL A 376 -18.73 16.43 27.78
N LEU A 377 -19.95 16.15 27.30
CA LEU A 377 -20.36 14.78 26.97
C LEU A 377 -19.74 14.31 25.64
N GLN A 378 -19.42 15.23 24.73
CA GLN A 378 -18.64 14.88 23.54
C GLN A 378 -17.21 14.48 23.94
N LEU A 379 -16.62 15.19 24.90
CA LEU A 379 -15.31 14.83 25.45
C LEU A 379 -15.34 13.51 26.22
N GLU A 380 -16.38 13.27 27.01
CA GLU A 380 -16.60 11.98 27.70
C GLU A 380 -16.74 10.82 26.70
N ALA A 381 -17.52 10.99 25.62
CA ALA A 381 -17.62 9.99 24.57
C ALA A 381 -16.27 9.75 23.89
N MET A 382 -15.49 10.81 23.62
CA MET A 382 -14.14 10.72 23.10
C MET A 382 -13.23 9.94 24.07
N ALA A 383 -13.33 10.21 25.38
CA ALA A 383 -12.61 9.51 26.43
C ALA A 383 -12.93 8.00 26.45
N GLN A 384 -14.21 7.63 26.30
CA GLN A 384 -14.64 6.24 26.26
C GLN A 384 -14.08 5.51 25.03
N VAL A 385 -14.04 6.16 23.86
CA VAL A 385 -13.38 5.62 22.67
C VAL A 385 -11.88 5.38 22.97
N GLY A 386 -11.19 6.36 23.54
CA GLY A 386 -9.78 6.19 23.93
C GLY A 386 -9.57 5.11 25.00
N GLY A 387 -10.51 4.96 25.93
CA GLY A 387 -10.49 3.92 26.94
C GLY A 387 -10.64 2.51 26.35
N ILE A 388 -11.52 2.33 25.37
CA ILE A 388 -11.64 1.06 24.63
C ILE A 388 -10.33 0.70 23.95
N PHE A 389 -9.67 1.68 23.32
CA PHE A 389 -8.35 1.49 22.71
C PHE A 389 -7.28 1.11 23.72
N ALA A 390 -7.23 1.80 24.86
CA ALA A 390 -6.26 1.51 25.92
C ALA A 390 -6.42 0.09 26.50
N LEU A 391 -7.66 -0.36 26.64
CA LEU A 391 -7.99 -1.66 27.25
C LEU A 391 -7.86 -2.81 26.25
N SER A 392 -8.01 -2.57 24.95
CA SER A 392 -7.95 -3.64 23.93
C SER A 392 -6.59 -4.33 23.86
N SER A 393 -5.53 -3.68 24.32
CA SER A 393 -4.18 -4.24 24.39
C SER A 393 -3.88 -5.06 25.65
N LEU A 394 -4.82 -5.16 26.60
CA LEU A 394 -4.62 -5.84 27.88
C LEU A 394 -5.34 -7.19 27.95
N ASP A 395 -4.70 -8.15 28.62
CA ASP A 395 -5.36 -9.41 28.99
C ASP A 395 -6.43 -9.15 30.06
N ASN A 396 -7.64 -9.67 29.86
CA ASN A 396 -8.79 -9.50 30.78
C ASN A 396 -9.13 -8.02 31.03
N PRO A 397 -9.52 -7.26 29.98
CA PRO A 397 -9.75 -5.82 30.05
C PRO A 397 -10.79 -5.41 31.10
N GLU A 398 -11.72 -6.30 31.45
CA GLU A 398 -12.78 -6.07 32.44
C GLU A 398 -12.27 -5.82 33.88
N LYS A 399 -10.98 -6.13 34.14
CA LYS A 399 -10.32 -5.93 35.45
C LYS A 399 -9.67 -4.56 35.62
N TYR A 400 -9.75 -3.73 34.59
CA TYR A 400 -9.09 -2.44 34.54
C TYR A 400 -10.09 -1.33 34.25
N SER A 401 -9.81 -0.15 34.79
CA SER A 401 -10.51 1.09 34.48
C SER A 401 -9.52 2.13 33.96
N THR A 402 -10.01 3.03 33.11
CA THR A 402 -9.24 4.18 32.62
C THR A 402 -9.71 5.44 33.31
N TYR A 403 -8.82 6.08 34.07
CA TYR A 403 -9.11 7.33 34.77
C TYR A 403 -8.51 8.52 34.04
N PHE A 404 -9.31 9.56 33.89
CA PHE A 404 -8.90 10.78 33.21
C PHE A 404 -7.95 11.60 34.10
N LEU A 405 -6.78 11.96 33.57
CA LEU A 405 -5.78 12.77 34.29
C LEU A 405 -5.72 14.22 33.82
N LYS A 406 -5.81 14.46 32.50
CA LYS A 406 -5.60 15.80 31.92
C LYS A 406 -6.29 15.95 30.57
N ILE A 407 -7.00 17.05 30.37
CA ILE A 407 -7.51 17.49 29.06
C ILE A 407 -6.85 18.83 28.70
N ASP A 408 -6.30 18.93 27.49
CA ASP A 408 -5.73 20.15 26.92
C ASP A 408 -6.31 20.43 25.52
N ASN A 409 -6.09 21.64 25.02
CA ASN A 409 -6.36 22.05 23.63
C ASN A 409 -7.80 21.78 23.17
N VAL A 410 -8.76 21.85 24.08
CA VAL A 410 -10.17 21.63 23.76
C VAL A 410 -10.70 22.74 22.87
N LYS A 411 -11.34 22.39 21.77
CA LYS A 411 -12.16 23.33 20.99
C LYS A 411 -13.51 22.73 20.67
N PHE A 412 -14.57 23.51 20.87
CA PHE A 412 -15.93 23.21 20.38
C PHE A 412 -16.19 24.11 19.17
N LYS A 413 -16.33 23.51 18.00
CA LYS A 413 -16.37 24.22 16.72
C LYS A 413 -17.79 24.42 16.21
N GLN A 414 -18.66 23.41 16.37
CA GLN A 414 -20.03 23.42 15.85
C GLN A 414 -20.98 22.75 16.85
N LYS A 415 -22.28 23.07 16.73
CA LYS A 415 -23.31 22.39 17.52
C LYS A 415 -23.47 20.95 17.03
N VAL A 416 -23.78 20.07 17.96
CA VAL A 416 -24.25 18.71 17.70
C VAL A 416 -25.70 18.62 18.15
N LEU A 417 -26.57 18.19 17.26
CA LEU A 417 -28.02 18.22 17.42
C LEU A 417 -28.61 16.80 17.44
N PRO A 418 -29.83 16.61 17.97
CA PRO A 418 -30.59 15.38 17.77
C PRO A 418 -30.68 15.00 16.29
N GLY A 419 -30.44 13.72 15.98
CA GLY A 419 -30.38 13.19 14.62
C GLY A 419 -28.97 13.13 14.03
N ASP A 420 -27.99 13.83 14.61
CA ASP A 420 -26.60 13.74 14.16
C ASP A 420 -25.99 12.38 14.50
N THR A 421 -24.98 12.00 13.72
CA THR A 421 -24.02 10.94 14.07
C THR A 421 -22.67 11.58 14.28
N ILE A 422 -22.16 11.50 15.52
CA ILE A 422 -20.80 11.91 15.83
C ILE A 422 -19.88 10.73 15.58
N VAL A 423 -18.78 11.00 14.91
CA VAL A 423 -17.70 10.04 14.79
C VAL A 423 -16.41 10.60 15.35
N PHE A 424 -15.83 9.86 16.29
CA PHE A 424 -14.62 10.21 17.02
C PHE A 424 -13.44 9.48 16.41
N ARG A 425 -12.44 10.24 15.98
CA ARG A 425 -11.16 9.71 15.51
C ARG A 425 -10.09 10.10 16.51
N LEU A 426 -9.47 9.12 17.14
CA LEU A 426 -8.42 9.34 18.13
C LEU A 426 -7.13 8.67 17.69
N LYS A 427 -6.00 9.34 17.94
CA LYS A 427 -4.66 8.82 17.71
C LYS A 427 -3.83 8.87 18.99
N LEU A 428 -2.97 7.88 19.19
CA LEU A 428 -1.91 7.93 20.19
C LEU A 428 -0.90 9.02 19.82
N ASP A 429 -0.68 9.95 20.74
CA ASP A 429 0.38 10.96 20.62
C ASP A 429 1.73 10.38 21.08
N SER A 430 1.71 9.35 21.92
CA SER A 430 2.90 8.61 22.35
C SER A 430 2.55 7.15 22.71
N PRO A 431 3.51 6.21 22.66
CA PRO A 431 3.29 4.84 23.09
C PRO A 431 2.82 4.77 24.55
N ILE A 432 1.91 3.85 24.85
CA ILE A 432 1.41 3.61 26.20
C ILE A 432 2.58 3.16 27.08
N ARG A 433 2.86 3.91 28.15
CA ARG A 433 3.97 3.63 29.08
C ARG A 433 3.50 3.79 30.51
N ARG A 434 3.81 2.81 31.35
CA ARG A 434 3.43 2.81 32.78
C ARG A 434 1.92 3.03 33.00
N GLY A 435 1.10 2.50 32.09
CA GLY A 435 -0.35 2.67 32.10
C GLY A 435 -0.85 4.05 31.68
N LEU A 436 0.02 4.99 31.29
CA LEU A 436 -0.39 6.29 30.78
C LEU A 436 -0.73 6.22 29.30
N VAL A 437 -1.88 6.76 28.95
CA VAL A 437 -2.43 6.77 27.59
C VAL A 437 -2.62 8.23 27.18
N ASN A 438 -1.81 8.68 26.22
CA ASN A 438 -1.84 10.04 25.72
C ASN A 438 -2.37 10.05 24.28
N MET A 439 -3.52 10.67 24.07
CA MET A 439 -4.21 10.66 22.79
C MET A 439 -4.72 12.05 22.42
N SER A 440 -4.71 12.34 21.13
CA SER A 440 -5.46 13.47 20.57
C SER A 440 -6.64 12.95 19.75
N GLY A 441 -7.76 13.65 19.84
CA GLY A 441 -9.00 13.24 19.19
C GLY A 441 -9.72 14.40 18.52
N VAL A 442 -10.40 14.09 17.42
CA VAL A 442 -11.30 15.00 16.71
C VAL A 442 -12.63 14.28 16.51
N ALA A 443 -13.73 14.96 16.85
CA ALA A 443 -15.09 14.51 16.60
C ALA A 443 -15.62 15.18 15.32
N TYR A 444 -16.32 14.42 14.49
CA TYR A 444 -16.89 14.87 13.22
C TYR A 444 -18.40 14.60 13.17
N VAL A 445 -19.15 15.49 12.53
CA VAL A 445 -20.53 15.28 12.09
C VAL A 445 -20.58 15.65 10.61
N ASN A 446 -21.08 14.74 9.76
CA ASN A 446 -21.16 14.94 8.30
C ASN A 446 -19.83 15.42 7.69
N GLY A 447 -18.72 14.78 8.09
CA GLY A 447 -17.38 15.12 7.62
C GLY A 447 -16.77 16.40 8.20
N LYS A 448 -17.51 17.17 9.00
CA LYS A 448 -17.06 18.46 9.56
C LYS A 448 -16.66 18.31 11.02
N PRO A 449 -15.52 18.89 11.45
CA PRO A 449 -15.09 18.79 12.83
C PRO A 449 -16.02 19.60 13.75
N VAL A 450 -16.54 18.97 14.79
CA VAL A 450 -17.44 19.56 15.80
C VAL A 450 -16.74 19.80 17.14
N SER A 451 -15.78 18.96 17.51
CA SER A 451 -14.91 19.17 18.68
C SER A 451 -13.55 18.51 18.52
N GLU A 452 -12.54 18.96 19.28
CA GLU A 452 -11.20 18.36 19.35
C GLU A 452 -10.63 18.50 20.77
N ALA A 453 -9.75 17.58 21.17
CA ALA A 453 -9.04 17.61 22.45
C ALA A 453 -7.75 16.80 22.43
N SER A 454 -6.81 17.15 23.32
CA SER A 454 -5.69 16.30 23.74
C SER A 454 -5.99 15.77 25.14
N MET A 455 -5.78 14.47 25.36
CA MET A 455 -6.31 13.74 26.50
C MET A 455 -5.25 12.78 27.07
N LEU A 456 -5.02 12.85 28.38
CA LEU A 456 -4.18 11.92 29.12
C LEU A 456 -5.05 11.15 30.11
N ALA A 457 -4.96 9.82 30.05
CA ALA A 457 -5.59 8.92 30.99
C ALA A 457 -4.58 7.94 31.61
N GLN A 458 -4.97 7.30 32.70
CA GLN A 458 -4.22 6.24 33.36
C GLN A 458 -5.06 4.97 33.47
N ILE A 459 -4.48 3.86 33.06
CA ILE A 459 -5.03 2.53 33.28
C ILE A 459 -4.73 2.10 34.71
N VAL A 460 -5.76 1.74 35.46
CA VAL A 460 -5.69 1.30 36.84
C VAL A 460 -6.37 -0.06 36.95
N LYS A 461 -5.70 -1.01 37.61
CA LYS A 461 -6.29 -2.31 37.95
C LYS A 461 -7.10 -2.13 39.22
N ASP A 462 -8.42 -2.33 39.14
CA ASP A 462 -9.33 -2.01 40.24
C ASP A 462 -10.34 -3.13 40.55
N LYS A 463 -10.20 -4.31 39.93
CA LYS A 463 -11.02 -5.50 40.19
C LYS A 463 -10.22 -6.79 40.28
#